data_AF-A0A950P615-F1
#
_entry.id   AF-A0A950P615-F1
#
_cell.length_a   1.000
_cell.length_b   1.000
_cell.length_c   1.000
_cell.angle_alpha   90.00
_cell.angle_beta   90.00
_cell.angle_gamma   90.00
#
_symmetry.space_group_name_H-M   'P 1'
#
loop_
_entity.id
_entity.type
_entity.pdbx_description
1 polymer ?
#
loop_
_entity_poly.entity_id
_entity_poly.type
_entity_poly.pdbx_seq_one_letter_code
_entity_poly.pdbx_strand_id
1 'polypeptide(L)'
;MLATVADLTDLEPSELASHFSRNALRRGGHDARRNRVLSLKWEEDERALRASVVGQGARYATAAYFDDDGGGRLTFAEGECTCPIGYNCKHVAAVVLAASERLVEPLATTSVTDYPVGRAAVPAPVPAARPSAWEQSLRALVATRSRATGKPLAIELRLVSSHYAGDGSPRLMARLMRPGARGGWVNGSLDWGGLGSWQLRDGGYREDHIALMNELHAVTRLRDADIYYYGYRTSKEIDFSA
;
A
#
# COMPACT_ATOMS: atom_id res chain seq x y z
N MET A 1 6.44 -24.55 -9.26
CA MET A 1 6.01 -24.15 -10.61
C MET A 1 6.37 -22.68 -10.71
N LEU A 2 7.23 -22.30 -11.66
CA LEU A 2 7.68 -20.91 -11.77
C LEU A 2 6.49 -20.09 -12.29
N ALA A 3 6.03 -19.11 -11.50
CA ALA A 3 5.01 -18.19 -11.95
C ALA A 3 5.58 -17.42 -13.15
N THR A 4 4.78 -17.18 -14.17
CA THR A 4 5.20 -16.40 -15.33
C THR A 4 4.21 -15.28 -15.57
N VAL A 5 4.56 -14.34 -16.45
CA VAL A 5 3.64 -13.32 -16.97
C VAL A 5 2.30 -13.89 -17.43
N ALA A 6 2.27 -15.17 -17.85
CA ALA A 6 1.04 -15.85 -18.25
C ALA A 6 0.05 -16.08 -17.10
N ASP A 7 0.47 -15.97 -15.83
CA ASP A 7 -0.38 -16.15 -14.65
C ASP A 7 -1.07 -14.85 -14.18
N LEU A 8 -0.77 -13.70 -14.83
CA LEU A 8 -1.40 -12.41 -14.55
C LEU A 8 -2.79 -12.26 -15.21
N THR A 9 -3.21 -13.19 -16.06
CA THR A 9 -4.49 -13.13 -16.78
C THR A 9 -5.72 -13.39 -15.92
N ASP A 10 -5.54 -13.87 -14.69
CA ASP A 10 -6.63 -14.24 -13.80
C ASP A 10 -6.71 -13.35 -12.54
N LEU A 11 -6.39 -12.06 -12.66
CA LEU A 11 -6.65 -11.10 -11.59
C LEU A 11 -8.15 -10.84 -11.50
N GLU A 12 -8.76 -11.29 -10.41
CA GLU A 12 -10.20 -11.15 -10.22
C GLU A 12 -10.59 -9.66 -10.05
N PRO A 13 -11.64 -9.16 -10.73
CA PRO A 13 -12.06 -7.77 -10.61
C PRO A 13 -12.41 -7.35 -9.18
N SER A 14 -12.88 -8.31 -8.37
CA SER A 14 -13.20 -8.13 -6.95
C SER A 14 -11.96 -7.94 -6.09
N GLU A 15 -10.88 -8.64 -6.41
CA GLU A 15 -9.57 -8.51 -5.80
C GLU A 15 -9.04 -7.09 -6.02
N LEU A 16 -8.98 -6.63 -7.28
CA LEU A 16 -8.56 -5.27 -7.61
C LEU A 16 -9.42 -4.19 -6.93
N ALA A 17 -10.74 -4.41 -6.84
CA ALA A 17 -11.64 -3.46 -6.17
C ALA A 17 -11.34 -3.27 -4.67
N SER A 18 -10.68 -4.22 -4.01
CA SER A 18 -10.29 -4.11 -2.61
C SER A 18 -8.99 -3.29 -2.41
N HIS A 19 -8.16 -3.16 -3.45
CA HIS A 19 -6.91 -2.40 -3.41
C HIS A 19 -7.03 -1.00 -4.02
N PHE A 20 -7.97 -0.79 -4.94
CA PHE A 20 -8.16 0.45 -5.66
C PHE A 20 -9.51 1.10 -5.37
N SER A 21 -9.53 2.44 -5.27
CA SER A 21 -10.81 3.15 -5.30
C SER A 21 -11.50 2.98 -6.66
N ARG A 22 -12.85 2.98 -6.68
CA ARG A 22 -13.64 2.94 -7.93
C ARG A 22 -13.20 3.99 -8.97
N ASN A 23 -12.83 5.18 -8.51
CA ASN A 23 -12.33 6.25 -9.38
C ASN A 23 -10.94 5.94 -9.96
N ALA A 24 -10.06 5.31 -9.19
CA ALA A 24 -8.74 4.89 -9.67
C ALA A 24 -8.86 3.80 -10.74
N LEU A 25 -9.71 2.78 -10.54
CA LEU A 25 -9.98 1.74 -11.55
C LEU A 25 -10.57 2.32 -12.82
N ARG A 26 -11.63 3.15 -12.71
CA ARG A 26 -12.27 3.76 -13.87
C ARG A 26 -11.32 4.60 -14.71
N ARG A 27 -10.51 5.45 -14.07
CA ARG A 27 -9.51 6.28 -14.77
C ARG A 27 -8.33 5.45 -15.25
N GLY A 28 -7.93 4.42 -14.51
CA GLY A 28 -6.86 3.50 -14.88
C GLY A 28 -7.18 2.73 -16.14
N GLY A 29 -8.38 2.14 -16.24
CA GLY A 29 -8.82 1.46 -17.46
C GLY A 29 -8.93 2.39 -18.68
N HIS A 30 -9.30 3.65 -18.46
CA HIS A 30 -9.28 4.67 -19.53
C HIS A 30 -7.86 4.97 -20.01
N ASP A 31 -6.90 5.08 -19.10
CA ASP A 31 -5.49 5.33 -19.41
C ASP A 31 -4.83 4.09 -20.07
N ALA A 32 -5.17 2.88 -19.63
CA ALA A 32 -4.73 1.61 -20.21
C ALA A 32 -5.14 1.49 -21.68
N ARG A 33 -6.44 1.65 -21.98
CA ARG A 33 -6.99 1.57 -23.35
C ARG A 33 -6.53 2.69 -24.29
N ARG A 34 -5.91 3.75 -23.77
CA ARG A 34 -5.34 4.86 -24.57
C ARG A 34 -3.84 4.72 -24.83
N ASN A 35 -3.26 3.54 -24.63
CA ASN A 35 -1.82 3.29 -24.81
C ASN A 35 -0.94 4.26 -24.01
N ARG A 36 -1.42 4.66 -22.82
CA ARG A 36 -0.64 5.53 -21.93
C ARG A 36 0.38 4.75 -21.10
N VAL A 37 0.27 3.43 -21.07
CA VAL A 37 1.29 2.52 -20.50
C VAL A 37 2.30 2.25 -21.61
N LEU A 38 3.50 2.79 -21.46
CA LEU A 38 4.50 2.80 -22.53
C LEU A 38 5.42 1.58 -22.54
N SER A 39 5.53 0.89 -21.41
CA SER A 39 6.39 -0.28 -21.26
C SER A 39 5.87 -1.14 -20.11
N LEU A 40 5.93 -2.45 -20.26
CA LEU A 40 5.71 -3.44 -19.20
C LEU A 40 6.89 -4.39 -19.15
N LYS A 41 7.49 -4.52 -17.97
CA LYS A 41 8.56 -5.46 -17.68
C LYS A 41 8.19 -6.24 -16.43
N TRP A 42 8.16 -7.55 -16.56
CA TRP A 42 8.03 -8.44 -15.41
C TRP A 42 9.40 -8.71 -14.81
N GLU A 43 9.48 -8.66 -13.48
CA GLU A 43 10.67 -8.99 -12.72
C GLU A 43 10.34 -10.11 -11.75
N GLU A 44 10.80 -11.31 -12.09
CA GLU A 44 10.48 -12.54 -11.38
C GLU A 44 10.92 -12.52 -9.92
N ASP A 45 12.16 -12.07 -9.66
CA ASP A 45 12.76 -12.07 -8.32
C ASP A 45 11.99 -11.18 -7.33
N GLU A 46 11.41 -10.08 -7.82
CA GLU A 46 10.61 -9.15 -7.03
C GLU A 46 9.10 -9.38 -7.16
N ARG A 47 8.68 -10.34 -8.00
CA ARG A 47 7.29 -10.55 -8.44
C ARG A 47 6.60 -9.22 -8.77
N ALA A 48 7.30 -8.42 -9.57
CA ALA A 48 6.92 -7.04 -9.81
C ALA A 48 6.74 -6.76 -11.30
N LEU A 49 5.63 -6.11 -11.64
CA LEU A 49 5.39 -5.56 -12.96
C LEU A 49 5.75 -4.07 -12.96
N ARG A 50 6.88 -3.76 -13.59
CA ARG A 50 7.39 -2.41 -13.72
C ARG A 50 6.97 -1.80 -15.04
N ALA A 51 6.57 -0.54 -14.96
CA ALA A 51 6.01 0.17 -16.09
C ALA A 51 6.31 1.66 -16.03
N SER A 52 6.03 2.31 -17.15
CA SER A 52 5.94 3.75 -17.15
C SER A 52 4.68 4.24 -17.83
N VAL A 53 3.99 5.15 -17.15
CA VAL A 53 2.65 5.60 -17.51
C VAL A 53 2.67 7.10 -17.78
N VAL A 54 2.19 7.51 -18.95
CA VAL A 54 1.98 8.91 -19.28
C VAL A 54 0.82 9.43 -18.45
N GLY A 55 1.05 10.43 -17.61
CA GLY A 55 0.02 11.15 -16.87
C GLY A 55 -0.23 12.54 -17.44
N GLN A 56 -1.01 13.35 -16.72
CA GLN A 56 -1.25 14.73 -17.13
C GLN A 56 -0.04 15.57 -16.70
N GLY A 57 0.78 16.00 -17.67
CA GLY A 57 1.94 16.86 -17.45
C GLY A 57 3.27 16.15 -17.13
N ALA A 58 3.30 14.83 -16.97
CA ALA A 58 4.53 14.08 -16.70
C ALA A 58 4.41 12.59 -17.06
N ARG A 59 5.55 11.90 -17.08
CA ARG A 59 5.65 10.43 -17.17
C ARG A 59 5.96 9.88 -15.77
N TYR A 60 5.21 8.87 -15.35
CA TYR A 60 5.34 8.29 -14.02
C TYR A 60 5.92 6.88 -14.11
N ALA A 61 6.91 6.57 -13.27
CA ALA A 61 7.36 5.19 -13.07
C ALA A 61 6.41 4.50 -12.10
N THR A 62 6.05 3.26 -12.40
CA THR A 62 5.02 2.52 -11.69
C THR A 62 5.48 1.08 -11.49
N ALA A 63 5.23 0.54 -10.31
CA ALA A 63 5.45 -0.86 -9.99
C ALA A 63 4.17 -1.45 -9.40
N ALA A 64 3.78 -2.63 -9.85
CA ALA A 64 2.73 -3.44 -9.25
C ALA A 64 3.38 -4.73 -8.73
N TYR A 65 3.19 -5.05 -7.46
CA TYR A 65 3.78 -6.21 -6.80
C TYR A 65 2.71 -7.27 -6.57
N PHE A 66 3.12 -8.53 -6.66
CA PHE A 66 2.22 -9.67 -6.60
C PHE A 66 2.68 -10.72 -5.59
N ASP A 67 1.72 -11.30 -4.88
CA ASP A 67 1.91 -12.44 -3.99
C ASP A 67 1.49 -13.74 -4.70
N ASP A 68 2.11 -14.86 -4.32
CA ASP A 68 1.66 -16.19 -4.72
C ASP A 68 0.61 -16.68 -3.71
N ASP A 69 -0.57 -17.07 -4.18
CA ASP A 69 -1.66 -17.60 -3.34
C ASP A 69 -1.37 -19.01 -2.79
N GLY A 70 -0.19 -19.57 -3.10
CA GLY A 70 0.24 -20.91 -2.72
C GLY A 70 -0.22 -21.99 -3.71
N GLY A 71 -1.09 -21.63 -4.65
CA GLY A 71 -1.52 -22.44 -5.79
C GLY A 71 -0.79 -22.11 -7.08
N GLY A 72 0.18 -21.19 -7.05
CA GLY A 72 0.90 -20.70 -8.23
C GLY A 72 0.17 -19.59 -8.98
N ARG A 73 -0.92 -19.04 -8.41
CA ARG A 73 -1.61 -17.87 -8.97
C ARG A 73 -1.05 -16.60 -8.33
N LEU A 74 -0.80 -15.61 -9.17
CA LEU A 74 -0.39 -14.29 -8.72
C LEU A 74 -1.60 -13.46 -8.33
N THR A 75 -1.57 -12.92 -7.12
CA THR A 75 -2.55 -11.97 -6.58
C THR A 75 -1.91 -10.60 -6.43
N PHE A 76 -2.61 -9.53 -6.79
CA PHE A 76 -2.14 -8.18 -6.65
C PHE A 76 -2.01 -7.81 -5.17
N ALA A 77 -0.77 -7.58 -4.72
CA ALA A 77 -0.48 -7.21 -3.35
C ALA A 77 -0.58 -5.69 -3.16
N GLU A 78 0.18 -4.94 -3.97
CA GLU A 78 0.24 -3.49 -3.89
C GLU A 78 0.84 -2.85 -5.14
N GLY A 79 0.77 -1.53 -5.23
CA GLY A 79 1.53 -0.83 -6.25
C GLY A 79 1.89 0.60 -5.91
N GLU A 80 3.05 0.97 -6.44
CA GLU A 80 3.72 2.23 -6.22
C GLU A 80 3.81 3.01 -7.52
N CYS A 81 3.77 4.33 -7.42
CA CYS A 81 3.85 5.19 -8.59
C CYS A 81 4.58 6.48 -8.26
N THR A 82 5.24 7.08 -9.25
CA THR A 82 5.91 8.38 -9.08
C THR A 82 4.99 9.59 -9.05
N CYS A 83 3.68 9.39 -9.16
CA CYS A 83 2.70 10.47 -9.11
C CYS A 83 2.48 11.04 -7.70
N PRO A 84 1.80 12.20 -7.57
CA PRO A 84 1.53 12.84 -6.28
C PRO A 84 0.76 11.97 -5.28
N ILE A 85 -0.03 10.99 -5.76
CA ILE A 85 -0.77 10.05 -4.91
C ILE A 85 0.15 8.95 -4.36
N GLY A 86 1.19 8.56 -5.12
CA GLY A 86 2.22 7.63 -4.66
C GLY A 86 1.84 6.14 -4.65
N TYR A 87 0.61 5.79 -4.29
CA TYR A 87 0.23 4.39 -4.00
C TYR A 87 -1.17 4.04 -4.55
N ASN A 88 -1.34 2.83 -5.09
CA ASN A 88 -2.58 2.29 -5.69
C ASN A 88 -3.39 3.35 -6.47
N CYS A 89 -2.67 4.20 -7.18
CA CYS A 89 -3.26 5.29 -7.92
C CYS A 89 -3.82 4.77 -9.26
N LYS A 90 -4.51 5.64 -10.00
CA LYS A 90 -5.00 5.28 -11.33
C LYS A 90 -3.91 4.78 -12.31
N HIS A 91 -2.64 5.17 -12.13
CA HIS A 91 -1.55 4.72 -12.99
C HIS A 91 -1.16 3.28 -12.67
N VAL A 92 -1.16 2.88 -11.40
CA VAL A 92 -0.97 1.48 -10.98
C VAL A 92 -2.14 0.65 -11.52
N ALA A 93 -3.37 1.13 -11.35
CA ALA A 93 -4.55 0.48 -11.92
C ALA A 93 -4.44 0.33 -13.45
N ALA A 94 -3.94 1.34 -14.16
CA ALA A 94 -3.72 1.26 -15.61
C ALA A 94 -2.71 0.17 -16.00
N VAL A 95 -1.64 0.00 -15.22
CA VAL A 95 -0.61 -1.03 -15.45
C VAL A 95 -1.17 -2.41 -15.25
N VAL A 96 -1.84 -2.64 -14.12
CA VAL A 96 -2.44 -3.94 -13.80
C VAL A 96 -3.50 -4.33 -14.83
N LEU A 97 -4.39 -3.39 -15.19
CA LEU A 97 -5.43 -3.63 -16.19
C LEU A 97 -4.85 -3.84 -17.59
N ALA A 98 -3.82 -3.09 -17.99
CA ALA A 98 -3.17 -3.28 -19.28
C ALA A 98 -2.52 -4.67 -19.41
N ALA A 99 -2.00 -5.20 -18.31
CA ALA A 99 -1.39 -6.53 -18.26
C ALA A 99 -2.44 -7.64 -18.24
N SER A 100 -3.48 -7.51 -17.41
CA SER A 100 -4.56 -8.51 -17.32
C SER A 100 -5.36 -8.62 -18.61
N GLU A 101 -5.62 -7.48 -19.28
CA GLU A 101 -6.34 -7.43 -20.56
C GLU A 101 -5.41 -7.69 -21.78
N ARG A 102 -4.12 -8.01 -21.57
CA ARG A 102 -3.09 -8.17 -22.62
C ARG A 102 -3.03 -7.03 -23.64
N LEU A 103 -3.33 -5.81 -23.20
CA LEU A 103 -3.25 -4.62 -24.05
C LEU A 103 -1.80 -4.26 -24.41
N VAL A 104 -0.85 -4.71 -23.59
CA VAL A 104 0.58 -4.54 -23.79
C VAL A 104 1.26 -5.85 -23.38
N GLU A 105 2.00 -6.47 -24.29
CA GLU A 105 2.76 -7.69 -23.97
C GLU A 105 4.00 -7.32 -23.14
N PRO A 106 4.21 -7.94 -21.97
CA PRO A 106 5.40 -7.71 -21.17
C PRO A 106 6.64 -8.20 -21.91
N LEU A 107 7.70 -7.39 -21.91
CA LEU A 107 8.98 -7.80 -22.47
C LEU A 107 9.54 -8.94 -21.61
N ALA A 108 9.69 -10.12 -22.21
CA ALA A 108 10.30 -11.28 -21.56
C ALA A 108 11.74 -10.94 -21.13
N THR A 109 12.12 -11.38 -19.94
CA THR A 109 13.42 -11.11 -19.31
C THR A 109 14.58 -11.60 -20.17
N THR A 110 15.08 -10.75 -21.06
CA THR A 110 16.45 -10.80 -21.53
C THR A 110 17.25 -9.79 -20.73
N SER A 111 18.30 -10.29 -20.09
CA SER A 111 19.29 -9.53 -19.34
C SER A 111 20.01 -8.57 -20.29
N VAL A 112 19.38 -7.43 -20.58
CA VAL A 112 20.03 -6.29 -21.22
C VAL A 112 20.11 -5.21 -20.16
N THR A 113 21.31 -5.09 -19.60
CA THR A 113 21.75 -3.87 -18.91
C THR A 113 21.54 -2.68 -19.84
N ASP A 114 21.07 -1.57 -19.28
CA ASP A 114 20.84 -0.27 -19.94
C ASP A 114 19.52 -0.09 -20.71
N TYR A 115 18.43 0.03 -19.95
CA TYR A 115 17.50 1.12 -20.24
C TYR A 115 17.78 2.25 -19.26
N PRO A 116 18.05 3.49 -19.73
CA PRO A 116 18.09 4.62 -18.83
C PRO A 116 16.67 4.78 -18.29
N VAL A 117 16.46 4.33 -17.05
CA VAL A 117 15.46 4.92 -16.17
C VAL A 117 15.92 6.36 -16.07
N GLY A 118 15.45 7.20 -17.00
CA GLY A 118 15.62 8.62 -16.94
C GLY A 118 15.14 8.99 -15.54
N ARG A 119 16.09 9.35 -14.69
CA ARG A 119 15.91 9.67 -13.29
C ARG A 119 14.83 10.75 -13.29
N ALA A 120 13.57 10.36 -13.13
CA ALA A 120 12.50 11.29 -12.92
C ALA A 120 13.00 12.12 -11.75
N ALA A 121 13.21 13.41 -11.98
CA ALA A 121 13.76 14.30 -10.97
C ALA A 121 12.98 14.03 -9.69
N VAL A 122 13.65 13.41 -8.71
CA VAL A 122 13.10 13.28 -7.38
C VAL A 122 12.84 14.74 -7.01
N PRO A 123 11.57 15.17 -6.84
CA PRO A 123 11.35 16.52 -6.36
C PRO A 123 12.17 16.64 -5.09
N ALA A 124 13.03 17.66 -5.03
CA ALA A 124 13.93 17.88 -3.91
C ALA A 124 13.16 17.67 -2.59
N PRO A 125 13.75 17.03 -1.58
CA PRO A 125 13.06 16.77 -0.32
C PRO A 125 12.47 18.09 0.16
N VAL A 126 11.13 18.15 0.22
CA VAL A 126 10.42 19.29 0.78
C VAL A 126 10.98 19.43 2.19
N PRO A 127 11.58 20.58 2.55
CA PRO A 127 12.16 20.74 3.89
C PRO A 127 11.07 20.43 4.90
N ALA A 128 11.37 19.51 5.83
CA ALA A 128 10.43 19.12 6.87
C ALA A 128 9.93 20.39 7.56
N ALA A 129 8.62 20.62 7.50
CA ALA A 129 7.99 21.75 8.15
C ALA A 129 8.41 21.77 9.63
N ARG A 130 8.70 22.96 10.18
CA ARG A 130 9.04 23.08 11.60
C ARG A 130 7.87 22.50 12.41
N PRO A 131 8.14 21.62 13.40
CA PRO A 131 7.08 21.00 14.17
C PRO A 131 6.30 22.06 14.91
N SER A 132 4.97 21.95 14.84
CA SER A 132 4.05 22.85 15.52
C SER A 132 4.19 22.80 17.05
N ALA A 133 3.64 23.78 17.78
CA ALA A 133 3.79 23.87 19.24
C ALA A 133 3.25 22.64 19.99
N TRP A 134 2.18 22.02 19.48
CA TRP A 134 1.64 20.79 20.05
C TRP A 134 2.56 19.59 19.81
N GLU A 135 3.20 19.49 18.64
CA GLU A 135 4.19 18.43 18.35
C GLU A 135 5.40 18.51 19.27
N GLN A 136 5.86 19.73 19.59
CA GLN A 136 6.98 19.95 20.50
C GLN A 136 6.62 19.49 21.93
N SER A 137 5.41 19.83 22.39
CA SER A 137 4.91 19.41 23.71
C SER A 137 4.76 17.88 23.81
N LEU A 138 4.21 17.25 22.77
CA LEU A 138 4.07 15.79 22.71
C LEU A 138 5.45 15.10 22.65
N ARG A 139 6.39 15.65 21.88
CA ARG A 139 7.75 15.12 21.77
C ARG A 139 8.48 15.13 23.11
N ALA A 140 8.32 16.17 23.93
CA ALA A 140 8.91 16.24 25.26
C ALA A 140 8.40 15.12 26.18
N LEU A 141 7.16 14.66 26.01
CA LEU A 141 6.57 13.57 26.79
C LEU A 141 7.00 12.17 26.31
N VAL A 142 7.32 12.02 25.01
CA VAL A 142 7.58 10.71 24.37
C VAL A 142 9.07 10.44 24.13
N ALA A 143 9.94 11.45 24.18
CA ALA A 143 11.37 11.36 23.85
C ALA A 143 12.19 10.38 24.71
N THR A 144 11.61 9.83 25.78
CA THR A 144 12.32 8.94 26.70
C THR A 144 12.47 7.50 26.20
N ARG A 145 11.96 7.11 25.01
CA ARG A 145 11.98 5.69 24.60
C ARG A 145 12.55 5.41 23.20
N SER A 146 13.60 4.58 23.26
CA SER A 146 14.05 3.55 22.31
C SER A 146 15.12 3.92 21.27
N ARG A 147 16.29 3.27 21.43
CA ARG A 147 17.42 3.17 20.48
C ARG A 147 17.27 1.92 19.57
N ALA A 148 16.05 1.42 19.34
CA ALA A 148 15.87 0.25 18.48
C ALA A 148 16.10 0.59 17.00
N THR A 149 16.83 -0.29 16.32
CA THR A 149 17.19 -0.22 14.90
C THR A 149 16.07 -0.81 14.04
N GLY A 150 15.87 -0.23 12.85
CA GLY A 150 14.88 -0.72 11.87
C GLY A 150 13.99 0.40 11.34
N LYS A 151 13.18 0.07 10.33
CA LYS A 151 12.19 0.99 9.76
C LYS A 151 11.07 1.22 10.79
N PRO A 152 10.73 2.48 11.11
CA PRO A 152 9.67 2.75 12.07
C PRO A 152 8.31 2.40 11.44
N LEU A 153 7.40 1.91 12.27
CA LEU A 153 5.97 1.86 11.95
C LEU A 153 5.23 2.95 12.73
N ALA A 154 4.13 3.45 12.18
CA ALA A 154 3.26 4.44 12.80
C ALA A 154 1.80 3.96 12.80
N ILE A 155 0.98 4.64 13.58
CA ILE A 155 -0.47 4.45 13.62
C ILE A 155 -1.11 5.78 13.22
N GLU A 156 -1.97 5.75 12.21
CA GLU A 156 -2.83 6.88 11.91
C GLU A 156 -4.16 6.74 12.63
N LEU A 157 -4.57 7.81 13.30
CA LEU A 157 -5.82 7.91 14.03
C LEU A 157 -6.79 8.82 13.27
N ARG A 158 -8.04 8.37 13.11
CA ARG A 158 -9.12 9.15 12.52
C ARG A 158 -10.35 9.15 13.43
N LEU A 159 -10.89 10.33 13.68
CA LEU A 159 -12.24 10.45 14.21
C LEU A 159 -13.25 10.29 13.05
N VAL A 160 -14.16 9.34 13.18
CA VAL A 160 -15.25 9.11 12.22
C VAL A 160 -16.57 9.34 12.93
N SER A 161 -17.37 10.29 12.45
CA SER A 161 -18.74 10.48 12.95
C SER A 161 -19.59 9.25 12.60
N SER A 162 -20.16 8.60 13.61
CA SER A 162 -21.11 7.50 13.40
C SER A 162 -22.50 8.08 13.24
N HIS A 163 -23.06 8.05 12.02
CA HIS A 163 -24.46 8.42 11.77
C HIS A 163 -25.43 7.23 11.84
N TYR A 164 -24.93 6.03 12.14
CA TYR A 164 -25.74 4.79 12.18
C TYR A 164 -25.95 4.23 13.60
N ALA A 165 -25.12 4.58 14.57
CA ALA A 165 -25.38 4.27 15.98
C ALA A 165 -26.12 5.46 16.58
N GLY A 166 -27.33 5.25 17.13
CA GLY A 166 -28.26 6.29 17.57
C GLY A 166 -27.79 7.27 18.67
N ASP A 167 -26.51 7.25 19.01
CA ASP A 167 -25.83 8.11 20.00
C ASP A 167 -24.97 9.22 19.34
N GLY A 168 -24.59 9.08 18.05
CA GLY A 168 -23.78 10.09 17.37
C GLY A 168 -22.34 10.23 17.90
N SER A 169 -21.93 9.39 18.85
CA SER A 169 -20.57 9.36 19.38
C SER A 169 -19.54 9.09 18.27
N PRO A 170 -18.45 9.88 18.20
CA PRO A 170 -17.42 9.68 17.20
C PRO A 170 -16.62 8.40 17.49
N ARG A 171 -16.34 7.64 16.44
CA ARG A 171 -15.48 6.44 16.50
C ARG A 171 -14.03 6.82 16.26
N LEU A 172 -13.11 6.22 17.01
CA LEU A 172 -11.68 6.46 16.85
C LEU A 172 -11.06 5.30 16.07
N MET A 173 -10.99 5.45 14.76
CA MET A 173 -10.45 4.42 13.87
C MET A 173 -8.93 4.53 13.77
N ALA A 174 -8.25 3.38 13.79
CA ALA A 174 -6.79 3.29 13.72
C ALA A 174 -6.32 2.39 12.57
N ARG A 175 -5.29 2.84 11.84
CA ARG A 175 -4.62 2.05 10.80
C ARG A 175 -3.10 2.10 10.91
N LEU A 176 -2.46 0.99 10.56
CA LEU A 176 -1.01 0.87 10.54
C LEU A 176 -0.42 1.64 9.35
N MET A 177 0.78 2.19 9.54
CA MET A 177 1.48 3.00 8.54
C MET A 177 2.98 2.71 8.55
N ARG A 178 3.61 2.81 7.38
CA ARG A 178 5.06 2.76 7.16
C ARG A 178 5.54 4.02 6.43
N PRO A 179 6.85 4.35 6.49
CA PRO A 179 7.43 5.44 5.71
C PRO A 179 7.22 5.20 4.21
N GLY A 180 6.71 6.21 3.52
CA GLY A 180 6.58 6.18 2.06
C GLY A 180 7.91 6.52 1.36
N ALA A 181 8.09 6.03 0.13
CA ALA A 181 9.32 6.24 -0.66
C ALA A 181 9.65 7.72 -0.96
N ARG A 182 8.67 8.64 -0.84
CA ARG A 182 8.86 10.11 -1.01
C ARG A 182 8.79 10.90 0.30
N GLY A 183 8.89 10.21 1.44
CA GLY A 183 8.56 10.79 2.74
C GLY A 183 7.05 10.74 3.02
N GLY A 184 6.68 11.06 4.26
CA GLY A 184 5.32 10.85 4.77
C GLY A 184 5.03 9.40 5.13
N TRP A 185 3.77 9.14 5.47
CA TRP A 185 3.31 7.85 5.98
C TRP A 185 2.26 7.26 5.04
N VAL A 186 2.39 5.97 4.74
CA VAL A 186 1.45 5.21 3.89
C VAL A 186 1.09 3.89 4.58
N ASN A 187 -0.12 3.37 4.37
CA ASN A 187 -0.49 2.06 4.94
C ASN A 187 0.27 0.90 4.26
N GLY A 188 0.44 0.91 2.93
CA GLY A 188 1.27 -0.08 2.24
C GLY A 188 0.87 -1.54 2.50
N SER A 189 -0.44 -1.81 2.43
CA SER A 189 -1.06 -3.12 2.71
C SER A 189 -0.82 -3.68 4.11
N LEU A 190 -0.31 -2.88 5.05
CA LEU A 190 -0.24 -3.26 6.45
C LEU A 190 -1.65 -3.50 7.00
N ASP A 191 -1.85 -4.66 7.60
CA ASP A 191 -3.07 -5.03 8.27
C ASP A 191 -2.77 -5.49 9.71
N TRP A 192 -3.72 -5.25 10.61
CA TRP A 192 -3.55 -5.57 12.02
C TRP A 192 -3.51 -7.08 12.29
N GLY A 193 -4.07 -7.90 11.39
CA GLY A 193 -4.05 -9.36 11.49
C GLY A 193 -2.78 -10.01 10.95
N GLY A 194 -2.10 -9.36 9.99
CA GLY A 194 -0.89 -9.82 9.31
C GLY A 194 0.41 -9.32 9.95
N LEU A 195 0.37 -8.78 11.17
CA LEU A 195 1.56 -8.34 11.91
C LEU A 195 2.60 -9.44 12.17
N GLY A 196 2.18 -10.71 12.14
CA GLY A 196 3.05 -11.88 12.23
C GLY A 196 3.50 -12.46 10.89
N SER A 197 3.08 -11.87 9.76
CA SER A 197 3.45 -12.35 8.43
C SER A 197 4.96 -12.24 8.20
N TRP A 198 5.51 -13.19 7.43
CA TRP A 198 6.92 -13.20 7.09
C TRP A 198 7.35 -11.92 6.36
N GLN A 199 6.46 -11.33 5.57
CA GLN A 199 6.65 -10.08 4.84
C GLN A 199 6.90 -8.88 5.77
N LEU A 200 6.25 -8.80 6.93
CA LEU A 200 6.56 -7.77 7.93
C LEU A 200 7.91 -8.05 8.61
N ARG A 201 8.23 -9.32 8.86
CA ARG A 201 9.48 -9.70 9.55
C ARG A 201 10.71 -9.46 8.67
N ASP A 202 10.60 -9.70 7.37
CA ASP A 202 11.68 -9.47 6.40
C ASP A 202 11.77 -8.00 5.95
N GLY A 203 10.71 -7.22 6.14
CA GLY A 203 10.65 -5.79 5.80
C GLY A 203 11.63 -4.89 6.56
N GLY A 204 12.33 -5.42 7.57
CA GLY A 204 13.32 -4.71 8.39
C GLY A 204 12.69 -3.67 9.31
N TYR A 205 11.43 -3.85 9.71
CA TYR A 205 10.76 -2.96 10.66
C TYR A 205 11.27 -3.19 12.08
N ARG A 206 11.12 -2.17 12.91
CA ARG A 206 11.50 -2.23 14.32
C ARG A 206 10.70 -3.27 15.08
N GLU A 207 11.39 -4.22 15.71
CA GLU A 207 10.75 -5.30 16.48
C GLU A 207 9.92 -4.78 17.66
N ASP A 208 10.38 -3.69 18.31
CA ASP A 208 9.63 -3.08 19.42
C ASP A 208 8.30 -2.48 18.97
N HIS A 209 8.22 -1.96 17.74
CA HIS A 209 6.96 -1.49 17.16
C HIS A 209 6.03 -2.66 16.83
N ILE A 210 6.56 -3.75 16.25
CA ILE A 210 5.77 -4.94 15.92
C ILE A 210 5.18 -5.56 17.19
N ALA A 211 5.98 -5.70 18.24
CA ALA A 211 5.52 -6.23 19.53
C ALA A 211 4.37 -5.40 20.10
N LEU A 212 4.53 -4.07 20.17
CA LEU A 212 3.50 -3.16 20.67
C LEU A 212 2.21 -3.22 19.82
N MET A 213 2.34 -3.29 18.49
CA MET A 213 1.18 -3.38 17.60
C MET A 213 0.40 -4.68 17.80
N ASN A 214 1.10 -5.80 18.04
CA ASN A 214 0.47 -7.08 18.38
C ASN A 214 -0.28 -7.01 19.73
N GLU A 215 0.33 -6.41 20.75
CA GLU A 215 -0.32 -6.21 22.06
C GLU A 215 -1.60 -5.38 21.93
N LEU A 216 -1.50 -4.25 21.22
CA LEU A 216 -2.64 -3.35 20.99
C LEU A 216 -3.76 -4.04 20.23
N HIS A 217 -3.43 -4.82 19.20
CA HIS A 217 -4.41 -5.58 18.45
C HIS A 217 -5.11 -6.65 19.30
N ALA A 218 -4.36 -7.37 20.13
CA ALA A 218 -4.91 -8.38 21.04
C ALA A 218 -5.94 -7.78 22.00
N VAL A 219 -5.64 -6.62 22.60
CA VAL A 219 -6.56 -5.90 23.48
C VAL A 219 -7.85 -5.49 22.77
N THR A 220 -7.77 -5.01 21.51
CA THR A 220 -8.97 -4.67 20.75
C THR A 220 -9.83 -5.88 20.40
N ARG A 221 -9.23 -7.01 20.03
CA ARG A 221 -9.97 -8.24 19.73
C ARG A 221 -10.75 -8.78 20.93
N LEU A 222 -10.17 -8.69 22.14
CA LEU A 222 -10.84 -9.13 23.36
C LEU A 222 -12.09 -8.32 23.66
N ARG A 223 -12.12 -7.04 23.30
CA ARG A 223 -13.31 -6.17 23.45
C ARG A 223 -14.38 -6.48 22.41
N ASP A 224 -13.96 -6.76 21.18
CA ASP A 224 -14.88 -7.01 20.07
C ASP A 224 -15.51 -8.42 20.07
N ALA A 225 -14.97 -9.36 20.86
CA ALA A 225 -15.48 -10.74 20.95
C ALA A 225 -16.92 -10.82 21.49
N ASP A 226 -17.43 -9.75 22.11
CA ASP A 226 -18.81 -9.65 22.62
C ASP A 226 -19.84 -9.10 21.59
N ILE A 227 -19.41 -8.68 20.40
CA ILE A 227 -20.29 -8.05 19.40
C ILE A 227 -20.33 -8.90 18.12
N TYR A 228 -21.31 -9.82 18.05
CA TYR A 228 -21.66 -10.58 16.85
C TYR A 228 -22.22 -9.65 15.76
N TYR A 229 -21.34 -9.00 15.01
CA TYR A 229 -21.70 -8.31 13.76
C TYR A 229 -21.10 -9.04 12.55
N TYR A 230 -21.97 -9.62 11.72
CA TYR A 230 -21.66 -10.07 10.37
C TYR A 230 -21.40 -8.84 9.48
N GLY A 231 -20.18 -8.31 9.54
CA GLY A 231 -19.68 -7.31 8.63
C GLY A 231 -18.26 -7.67 8.26
N TYR A 232 -17.96 -7.73 6.96
CA TYR A 232 -16.61 -7.90 6.42
C TYR A 232 -15.69 -6.83 7.02
N ARG A 233 -15.08 -7.12 8.17
CA ARG A 233 -14.07 -6.27 8.79
C ARG A 233 -12.81 -6.43 7.96
N THR A 234 -12.47 -5.38 7.24
CA THR A 234 -11.14 -5.29 6.64
C THR A 234 -10.15 -5.22 7.81
N SER A 235 -9.23 -6.19 7.91
CA SER A 235 -8.20 -6.23 8.96
C SER A 235 -7.26 -5.00 8.94
N LYS A 236 -7.46 -4.07 8.00
CA LYS A 236 -6.70 -2.84 7.83
C LYS A 236 -7.03 -1.75 8.86
N GLU A 237 -8.19 -1.82 9.52
CA GLU A 237 -8.61 -0.84 10.52
C GLU A 237 -9.17 -1.48 11.79
N ILE A 238 -8.84 -0.91 12.95
CA ILE A 238 -9.43 -1.26 14.25
C ILE A 238 -10.08 -0.04 14.88
N ASP A 239 -11.02 -0.27 15.78
CA ASP A 239 -11.72 0.78 16.51
C ASP A 239 -11.19 0.89 17.95
N PHE A 240 -10.84 2.10 18.37
CA PHE A 240 -10.42 2.44 19.72
C PHE A 240 -11.50 3.19 20.50
N SER A 241 -12.72 3.35 19.98
CA SER A 241 -13.81 3.89 20.78
C SER A 241 -14.06 3.03 22.03
N ALA A 242 -14.36 3.70 23.14
CA ALA A 242 -14.67 3.09 24.43
C ALA A 242 -16.16 2.75 24.53
#